data_AF-A0A4R9EV44-F1
#
_entry.id   AF-A0A4R9EV44-F1
#
_cell.length_a   1.000
_cell.length_b   1.000
_cell.length_c   1.000
_cell.angle_alpha   90.00
_cell.angle_beta   90.00
_cell.angle_gamma   90.00
#
_symmetry.space_group_name_H-M   'P 1'
#
loop_
_entity.id
_entity.type
_entity.pdbx_description
1 polymer ?
#
loop_
_entity_poly.entity_id
_entity_poly.type
_entity_poly.pdbx_seq_one_letter_code
_entity_poly.pdbx_strand_id
1 'polypeptide(L)'
;MSGQPVPDAELDEALALVNEDHGRRTGRLADGGSADDVDGGVMAAAAAEPQGQGHGQGHGQGQGQGHDDVPDPLPASGQAAPGARRPRAGSSADASAGTPASTAGRTSHGPHASHSTHRDITPWPAARAIAARAPRPVASGAVPAGVPLEQALGLVLAAPLVALTDLPSFDTSAMDGWVVAGPGPWSVLDEGILAGQGGTVSLADGDAVRIATGARIPREATAVIRREHGITDDKGRLHPRRDVMQGQDIRPRAQECRSGDQLLPSGALVTPAVLGLAAAAGYDRLPVVPRPRAEVLILGDELLTEGLPHEGLIRDALGPMLPPWLRSLGVDVIGVRRLGDDAEALHQAITTSTADLIVTTGGTAAGPVDHVHPTLSRIDAELLVDGVAVRPGHPMLLARILPDQHLVGLPGNPLAAVSGLLTLAEPLLRTLSGRPVSVPYTAVVREDVHGHPHDTRLVPVTLQADDAVPLHYNGPAMLRGVAVAEGLAVVPPGGARKGQELEILDLPWAVPEAGGYATGVCFT
;
A
#
# COMPACT_ATOMS: atom_id res chain seq x y z
N MET A 1 6.09 -9.74 31.76
CA MET A 1 4.62 -9.69 31.91
C MET A 1 4.09 -11.00 31.40
N SER A 2 3.57 -11.85 32.29
CA SER A 2 3.09 -13.19 31.96
C SER A 2 1.74 -13.11 31.23
N GLY A 3 1.76 -13.30 29.90
CA GLY A 3 0.55 -13.49 29.11
C GLY A 3 -0.10 -14.82 29.48
N GLN A 4 -1.42 -14.82 29.66
CA GLN A 4 -2.17 -16.06 29.85
C GLN A 4 -2.17 -16.86 28.54
N PRO A 5 -2.13 -18.20 28.60
CA PRO A 5 -2.28 -19.03 27.41
C PRO A 5 -3.66 -18.82 26.79
N VAL A 6 -3.70 -18.68 25.46
CA VAL A 6 -4.92 -18.66 24.65
C VAL A 6 -5.60 -20.04 24.79
N PRO A 7 -6.94 -20.14 24.89
CA PRO A 7 -7.62 -21.43 25.04
C PRO A 7 -7.37 -22.35 23.84
N ASP A 8 -7.13 -23.65 24.10
CA ASP A 8 -6.82 -24.68 23.10
C ASP A 8 -7.77 -24.72 21.88
N ALA A 9 -9.01 -24.25 22.02
CA ALA A 9 -10.01 -24.22 20.95
C ALA A 9 -9.68 -23.24 19.81
N GLU A 10 -9.11 -22.06 20.10
CA GLU A 10 -8.72 -21.10 19.06
C GLU A 10 -7.45 -21.56 18.31
N LEU A 11 -6.58 -22.30 18.99
CA LEU A 11 -5.39 -22.92 18.41
C LEU A 11 -5.77 -24.08 17.48
N ASP A 12 -6.69 -24.95 17.90
CA ASP A 12 -7.17 -26.08 17.08
C ASP A 12 -7.91 -25.60 15.83
N GLU A 13 -8.68 -24.50 15.92
CA GLU A 13 -9.37 -23.91 14.76
C GLU A 13 -8.39 -23.24 13.78
N ALA A 14 -7.37 -22.54 14.29
CA ALA A 14 -6.30 -21.98 13.46
C ALA A 14 -5.43 -23.07 12.79
N LEU A 15 -5.14 -24.17 13.50
CA LEU A 15 -4.38 -25.31 12.97
C LEU A 15 -5.19 -26.12 11.95
N ALA A 16 -6.50 -26.28 12.16
CA ALA A 16 -7.38 -26.97 11.21
C ALA A 16 -7.44 -26.25 9.85
N LEU A 17 -7.54 -24.91 9.86
CA LEU A 17 -7.59 -24.09 8.65
C LEU A 17 -6.30 -24.15 7.80
N VAL A 18 -5.15 -24.34 8.44
CA VAL A 18 -3.84 -24.44 7.74
C VAL A 18 -3.59 -25.86 7.22
N ASN A 19 -4.07 -26.89 7.94
CA ASN A 19 -3.76 -28.30 7.64
C ASN A 19 -4.78 -29.02 6.73
N GLU A 20 -6.01 -28.51 6.56
CA GLU A 20 -7.03 -29.17 5.71
C GLU A 20 -6.59 -29.33 4.23
N ASP A 21 -5.67 -28.50 3.73
CA ASP A 21 -5.18 -28.59 2.35
C ASP A 21 -3.99 -29.56 2.18
N HIS A 22 -3.31 -29.94 3.27
CA HIS A 22 -2.28 -30.98 3.27
C HIS A 22 -2.86 -32.40 3.22
N GLY A 23 -4.04 -32.61 3.81
CA GLY A 23 -4.75 -33.91 3.79
C GLY A 23 -5.26 -34.30 2.39
N ARG A 24 -5.54 -33.33 1.52
CA ARG A 24 -6.03 -33.59 0.14
C ARG A 24 -4.93 -33.96 -0.85
N ARG A 25 -3.67 -33.57 -0.61
CA ARG A 25 -2.53 -33.92 -1.48
C ARG A 25 -1.84 -35.24 -1.12
N THR A 26 -2.04 -35.75 0.09
CA THR A 26 -1.40 -36.99 0.57
C THR A 26 -2.29 -38.25 0.45
N GLY A 27 -3.58 -38.09 0.14
CA GLY A 27 -4.56 -39.19 0.06
C GLY A 27 -4.57 -40.01 -1.25
N ARG A 28 -3.52 -40.02 -2.06
CA ARG A 28 -3.52 -40.76 -3.33
C ARG A 28 -2.25 -41.58 -3.61
N LEU A 29 -1.69 -42.23 -2.59
CA LEU A 29 -0.71 -43.31 -2.78
C LEU A 29 -0.86 -44.35 -1.67
N ALA A 30 -1.79 -45.29 -1.85
CA ALA A 30 -1.73 -46.67 -1.36
C ALA A 30 -3.02 -47.42 -1.77
N ASP A 31 -2.99 -48.15 -2.89
CA ASP A 31 -3.23 -49.60 -2.87
C ASP A 31 -2.87 -50.22 -4.22
N GLY A 32 -2.20 -51.37 -4.19
CA GLY A 32 -1.58 -52.03 -5.35
C GLY A 32 -2.47 -53.02 -6.09
N GLY A 33 -2.03 -53.42 -7.30
CA GLY A 33 -2.59 -54.56 -8.02
C GLY A 33 -2.19 -54.71 -9.50
N SER A 34 -1.03 -55.32 -9.74
CA SER A 34 -0.63 -56.24 -10.84
C SER A 34 -0.90 -55.95 -12.34
N ALA A 35 0.22 -56.02 -13.09
CA ALA A 35 0.46 -56.68 -14.38
C ALA A 35 -0.27 -56.22 -15.67
N ASP A 36 0.48 -55.66 -16.63
CA ASP A 36 0.95 -56.39 -17.83
C ASP A 36 1.79 -55.48 -18.75
N ASP A 37 2.62 -56.14 -19.57
CA ASP A 37 3.60 -55.62 -20.53
C ASP A 37 3.12 -54.47 -21.44
N VAL A 38 4.08 -53.67 -21.97
CA VAL A 38 4.36 -53.49 -23.42
C VAL A 38 5.29 -52.28 -23.64
N ASP A 39 6.46 -52.62 -24.19
CA ASP A 39 7.29 -51.93 -25.19
C ASP A 39 7.93 -50.55 -24.90
N GLY A 40 9.26 -50.52 -25.06
CA GLY A 40 10.12 -49.38 -24.84
C GLY A 40 10.44 -48.64 -26.14
N GLY A 41 10.26 -47.32 -26.13
CA GLY A 41 10.66 -46.41 -27.20
C GLY A 41 11.49 -45.25 -26.65
N VAL A 42 12.80 -45.31 -26.89
CA VAL A 42 13.77 -44.23 -26.68
C VAL A 42 13.56 -43.12 -27.72
N MET A 43 13.67 -41.84 -27.35
CA MET A 43 14.43 -40.82 -28.13
C MET A 43 14.41 -39.44 -27.46
N ALA A 44 15.60 -38.85 -27.39
CA ALA A 44 15.92 -37.50 -26.97
C ALA A 44 16.08 -36.57 -28.19
N ALA A 45 15.82 -35.26 -28.02
CA ALA A 45 16.44 -34.14 -28.75
C ALA A 45 15.91 -32.83 -28.12
N ALA A 46 16.70 -31.91 -27.55
CA ALA A 46 17.84 -31.14 -28.05
C ALA A 46 17.44 -29.98 -29.00
N ALA A 47 17.86 -28.78 -28.60
CA ALA A 47 17.61 -27.47 -29.17
C ALA A 47 18.35 -27.21 -30.50
N ALA A 48 17.87 -26.22 -31.27
CA ALA A 48 18.66 -25.55 -32.30
C ALA A 48 18.11 -24.15 -32.64
N GLU A 49 18.97 -23.14 -32.52
CA GLU A 49 18.95 -21.90 -33.34
C GLU A 49 19.45 -22.21 -34.76
N PRO A 50 19.26 -21.28 -35.72
CA PRO A 50 20.32 -21.05 -36.70
C PRO A 50 20.62 -19.57 -37.02
N GLN A 51 21.92 -19.32 -37.24
CA GLN A 51 22.49 -18.16 -37.92
C GLN A 51 22.54 -18.38 -39.45
N GLY A 52 22.60 -17.29 -40.24
CA GLY A 52 23.57 -17.21 -41.35
C GLY A 52 23.14 -16.58 -42.69
N GLN A 53 23.67 -15.37 -42.95
CA GLN A 53 24.30 -14.85 -44.20
C GLN A 53 23.46 -14.70 -45.51
N GLY A 54 23.63 -13.68 -46.38
CA GLY A 54 24.58 -12.57 -46.48
C GLY A 54 24.44 -11.75 -47.80
N HIS A 55 25.31 -10.74 -47.93
CA HIS A 55 25.82 -10.03 -49.14
C HIS A 55 25.04 -8.92 -49.88
N GLY A 56 25.74 -7.80 -50.14
CA GLY A 56 25.53 -6.90 -51.28
C GLY A 56 26.02 -5.45 -51.11
N GLN A 57 27.16 -5.10 -51.72
CA GLN A 57 27.81 -3.76 -51.74
C GLN A 57 27.13 -2.75 -52.68
N GLY A 58 27.41 -1.45 -52.51
CA GLY A 58 27.25 -0.44 -53.58
C GLY A 58 27.47 1.03 -53.17
N HIS A 59 28.54 1.64 -53.67
CA HIS A 59 28.95 3.04 -53.52
C HIS A 59 28.03 4.09 -54.20
N GLY A 60 28.09 5.35 -53.75
CA GLY A 60 27.67 6.51 -54.56
C GLY A 60 27.79 7.86 -53.83
N GLN A 61 28.75 8.69 -54.25
CA GLN A 61 28.98 10.08 -53.81
C GLN A 61 27.91 11.05 -54.35
N GLY A 62 27.71 12.19 -53.67
CA GLY A 62 27.00 13.34 -54.22
C GLY A 62 27.02 14.56 -53.30
N GLN A 63 27.77 15.59 -53.70
CA GLN A 63 27.93 16.89 -53.03
C GLN A 63 26.67 17.77 -53.17
N GLY A 64 26.48 18.73 -52.25
CA GLY A 64 25.56 19.85 -52.41
C GLY A 64 25.60 20.82 -51.23
N GLN A 65 26.03 22.05 -51.49
CA GLN A 65 26.32 23.15 -50.57
C GLN A 65 25.08 23.99 -50.20
N GLY A 66 25.20 24.78 -49.10
CA GLY A 66 24.43 26.00 -48.77
C GLY A 66 24.29 26.16 -47.24
N HIS A 67 25.08 26.98 -46.53
CA HIS A 67 24.92 28.44 -46.28
C HIS A 67 23.46 28.82 -45.94
N ASP A 68 23.09 29.58 -44.91
CA ASP A 68 23.79 30.32 -43.88
C ASP A 68 22.77 30.78 -42.81
N ASP A 69 23.29 30.97 -41.60
CA ASP A 69 23.02 32.04 -40.62
C ASP A 69 21.62 32.42 -40.11
N VAL A 70 21.52 32.15 -38.81
CA VAL A 70 20.78 32.84 -37.74
C VAL A 70 21.26 34.31 -37.60
N PRO A 71 20.39 35.28 -37.27
CA PRO A 71 20.54 35.88 -35.93
C PRO A 71 19.22 36.34 -35.27
N ASP A 72 19.15 36.11 -33.95
CA ASP A 72 18.41 36.96 -32.99
C ASP A 72 19.09 38.34 -32.92
N PRO A 73 18.37 39.44 -32.61
CA PRO A 73 18.46 39.94 -31.22
C PRO A 73 17.24 40.77 -30.70
N LEU A 74 17.04 40.74 -29.38
CA LEU A 74 16.43 41.82 -28.56
C LEU A 74 17.45 42.99 -28.38
N PRO A 75 17.15 44.18 -27.78
CA PRO A 75 16.01 44.58 -26.93
C PRO A 75 15.50 46.04 -27.15
N ALA A 76 14.43 46.48 -26.45
CA ALA A 76 14.34 47.83 -25.85
C ALA A 76 13.09 48.06 -24.98
N SER A 77 13.35 48.78 -23.89
CA SER A 77 12.52 49.45 -22.88
C SER A 77 11.39 50.39 -23.34
N GLY A 78 10.33 50.54 -22.53
CA GLY A 78 9.39 51.67 -22.58
C GLY A 78 8.42 51.71 -21.39
N GLN A 79 8.34 52.87 -20.71
CA GLN A 79 7.65 53.17 -19.45
C GLN A 79 6.13 53.50 -19.59
N ALA A 80 5.39 53.34 -18.47
CA ALA A 80 4.26 54.13 -17.88
C ALA A 80 3.30 54.95 -18.80
N ALA A 81 2.01 55.18 -18.59
CA ALA A 81 1.08 55.16 -17.43
C ALA A 81 -0.39 55.32 -17.97
N PRO A 82 -1.46 55.43 -17.12
CA PRO A 82 -2.85 55.08 -17.45
C PRO A 82 -3.82 56.26 -17.72
N GLY A 83 -4.98 55.96 -18.32
CA GLY A 83 -6.19 56.81 -18.33
C GLY A 83 -7.42 55.93 -18.62
N ALA A 84 -8.41 55.77 -17.74
CA ALA A 84 -9.38 56.70 -17.17
C ALA A 84 -10.80 56.49 -17.76
N ARG A 85 -11.69 56.04 -16.85
CA ARG A 85 -13.12 56.40 -16.68
C ARG A 85 -14.20 55.88 -17.64
N ARG A 86 -15.03 54.98 -17.06
CA ARG A 86 -16.47 54.78 -17.29
C ARG A 86 -17.31 55.95 -16.73
N PRO A 87 -18.56 56.14 -17.22
CA PRO A 87 -19.59 56.87 -16.48
C PRO A 87 -20.85 56.06 -16.14
N ARG A 88 -21.44 56.45 -14.99
CA ARG A 88 -22.87 56.54 -14.63
C ARG A 88 -23.68 55.29 -14.27
N ALA A 89 -24.22 55.32 -13.04
CA ALA A 89 -25.63 55.02 -12.75
C ALA A 89 -26.07 55.86 -11.54
N GLY A 90 -27.27 56.46 -11.62
CA GLY A 90 -27.84 57.39 -10.65
C GLY A 90 -28.63 56.71 -9.54
N SER A 91 -28.80 57.44 -8.43
CA SER A 91 -29.52 57.03 -7.23
C SER A 91 -30.98 57.50 -7.20
N SER A 92 -31.86 56.54 -6.96
CA SER A 92 -33.06 56.52 -6.10
C SER A 92 -33.70 57.82 -5.60
N ALA A 93 -35.03 57.88 -5.76
CA ALA A 93 -35.96 58.65 -4.93
C ALA A 93 -37.17 57.79 -4.52
N ASP A 94 -37.35 57.70 -3.20
CA ASP A 94 -38.56 57.74 -2.36
C ASP A 94 -39.90 57.03 -2.67
N ALA A 95 -40.33 56.32 -1.61
CA ALA A 95 -41.59 56.48 -0.85
C ALA A 95 -42.88 55.69 -1.17
N SER A 96 -43.30 54.98 -0.12
CA SER A 96 -44.65 54.91 0.48
C SER A 96 -45.71 53.90 -0.01
N ALA A 97 -45.93 52.91 0.86
CA ALA A 97 -47.19 52.40 1.44
C ALA A 97 -48.54 52.52 0.69
N GLY A 98 -49.26 51.39 0.64
CA GLY A 98 -50.72 51.36 0.48
C GLY A 98 -51.28 49.97 0.17
N THR A 99 -51.86 49.31 1.18
CA THR A 99 -52.75 48.13 1.02
C THR A 99 -54.21 48.63 0.96
N PRO A 100 -55.08 47.99 0.16
CA PRO A 100 -56.15 47.20 0.80
C PRO A 100 -56.49 45.88 0.06
N ALA A 101 -57.18 45.01 0.78
CA ALA A 101 -57.61 43.67 0.40
C ALA A 101 -58.89 43.64 -0.47
N SER A 102 -59.05 42.62 -1.34
CA SER A 102 -60.27 41.79 -1.40
C SER A 102 -60.11 40.54 -2.31
N THR A 103 -60.64 39.44 -1.80
CA THR A 103 -60.96 38.11 -2.35
C THR A 103 -61.49 38.02 -3.79
N ALA A 104 -61.03 37.03 -4.59
CA ALA A 104 -61.84 35.96 -5.20
C ALA A 104 -60.98 34.96 -5.99
N GLY A 105 -61.42 33.69 -5.99
CA GLY A 105 -60.65 32.50 -6.37
C GLY A 105 -60.17 32.39 -7.81
N ARG A 106 -59.12 31.57 -7.98
CA ARG A 106 -59.04 30.51 -9.01
C ARG A 106 -57.90 29.56 -8.65
N THR A 107 -58.24 28.28 -8.58
CA THR A 107 -57.34 27.15 -8.37
C THR A 107 -56.39 27.00 -9.55
N SER A 108 -55.08 27.15 -9.32
CA SER A 108 -54.05 26.81 -10.28
C SER A 108 -52.81 26.25 -9.58
N HIS A 109 -52.54 24.97 -9.84
CA HIS A 109 -51.20 24.34 -9.92
C HIS A 109 -50.25 24.67 -8.77
N GLY A 110 -50.15 23.73 -7.82
CA GLY A 110 -49.23 23.82 -6.69
C GLY A 110 -47.78 24.06 -7.15
N PRO A 111 -47.03 24.91 -6.44
CA PRO A 111 -45.64 25.15 -6.77
C PRO A 111 -44.84 23.89 -6.44
N HIS A 112 -44.12 23.37 -7.42
CA HIS A 112 -42.98 22.49 -7.18
C HIS A 112 -42.09 23.18 -6.16
N ALA A 113 -42.08 22.65 -4.93
CA ALA A 113 -41.13 23.05 -3.92
C ALA A 113 -39.74 22.70 -4.43
N SER A 114 -39.03 23.71 -4.93
CA SER A 114 -37.60 23.67 -5.13
C SER A 114 -36.94 23.38 -3.78
N HIS A 115 -36.70 22.11 -3.51
CA HIS A 115 -35.87 21.68 -2.39
C HIS A 115 -34.41 21.96 -2.78
N SER A 116 -33.99 23.23 -2.70
CA SER A 116 -32.57 23.53 -2.54
C SER A 116 -32.24 23.36 -1.06
N THR A 117 -32.15 22.11 -0.60
CA THR A 117 -31.54 21.84 0.70
C THR A 117 -30.06 22.19 0.56
N HIS A 118 -29.64 23.32 1.14
CA HIS A 118 -28.24 23.53 1.50
C HIS A 118 -27.83 22.33 2.37
N ARG A 119 -27.21 21.31 1.78
CA ARG A 119 -26.55 20.26 2.54
C ARG A 119 -25.36 20.89 3.24
N ASP A 120 -25.28 20.68 4.55
CA ASP A 120 -24.18 21.18 5.37
C ASP A 120 -22.86 20.57 4.88
N ILE A 121 -21.95 21.43 4.42
CA ILE A 121 -20.61 21.01 4.00
C ILE A 121 -19.91 20.37 5.18
N THR A 122 -19.39 19.15 5.00
CA THR A 122 -18.80 18.38 6.11
C THR A 122 -17.40 18.93 6.46
N PRO A 123 -17.09 19.25 7.73
CA PRO A 123 -15.74 19.60 8.14
C PRO A 123 -14.73 18.50 7.81
N TRP A 124 -13.53 18.84 7.35
CA TRP A 124 -12.53 17.85 6.89
C TRP A 124 -12.22 16.74 7.90
N PRO A 125 -11.96 17.01 9.21
CA PRO A 125 -11.74 15.94 10.18
C PRO A 125 -12.97 15.04 10.37
N ALA A 126 -14.17 15.61 10.29
CA ALA A 126 -15.41 14.86 10.43
C ALA A 126 -15.63 13.93 9.22
N ALA A 127 -15.31 14.38 8.01
CA ALA A 127 -15.39 13.58 6.79
C ALA A 127 -14.47 12.34 6.89
N ARG A 128 -13.23 12.50 7.33
CA ARG A 128 -12.30 11.37 7.58
C ARG A 128 -12.86 10.40 8.62
N ALA A 129 -13.42 10.92 9.71
CA ALA A 129 -13.98 10.11 10.77
C ALA A 129 -15.25 9.35 10.33
N ILE A 130 -16.09 9.96 9.48
CA ILE A 130 -17.24 9.29 8.86
C ILE A 130 -16.76 8.19 7.93
N ALA A 131 -15.78 8.46 7.07
CA ALA A 131 -15.23 7.48 6.15
C ALA A 131 -14.61 6.26 6.87
N ALA A 132 -13.87 6.48 7.97
CA ALA A 132 -13.33 5.40 8.78
C ALA A 132 -14.41 4.52 9.45
N ARG A 133 -15.58 5.08 9.79
CA ARG A 133 -16.68 4.34 10.44
C ARG A 133 -17.74 3.82 9.45
N ALA A 134 -17.64 4.19 8.18
CA ALA A 134 -18.62 3.86 7.15
C ALA A 134 -18.73 2.34 6.88
N PRO A 135 -17.62 1.59 6.74
CA PRO A 135 -17.68 0.14 6.62
C PRO A 135 -17.85 -0.51 8.00
N ARG A 136 -18.44 -1.71 8.01
CA ARG A 136 -18.33 -2.57 9.19
C ARG A 136 -16.86 -2.98 9.34
N PRO A 137 -16.26 -2.85 10.53
CA PRO A 137 -14.94 -3.42 10.75
C PRO A 137 -14.98 -4.89 10.35
N VAL A 138 -13.94 -5.36 9.67
CA VAL A 138 -13.73 -6.79 9.49
C VAL A 138 -13.78 -7.39 10.90
N ALA A 139 -14.86 -8.11 11.21
CA ALA A 139 -15.03 -8.67 12.54
C ALA A 139 -13.80 -9.52 12.85
N SER A 140 -13.42 -9.61 14.13
CA SER A 140 -12.35 -10.52 14.60
C SER A 140 -12.65 -12.03 14.36
N GLY A 141 -13.54 -12.35 13.43
CA GLY A 141 -13.91 -13.68 12.94
C GLY A 141 -14.37 -13.68 11.48
N ALA A 142 -13.98 -12.70 10.65
CA ALA A 142 -14.08 -12.87 9.20
C ALA A 142 -13.30 -14.15 8.83
N VAL A 143 -13.92 -15.05 8.05
CA VAL A 143 -13.32 -16.36 7.72
C VAL A 143 -11.93 -16.11 7.16
N PRO A 144 -10.87 -16.51 7.89
CA PRO A 144 -9.51 -16.21 7.48
C PRO A 144 -9.26 -16.81 6.10
N ALA A 145 -8.77 -16.01 5.16
CA ALA A 145 -8.22 -16.57 3.94
C ALA A 145 -6.82 -17.05 4.28
N GLY A 146 -6.60 -18.36 4.30
CA GLY A 146 -5.25 -18.90 4.31
C GLY A 146 -4.59 -18.57 2.97
N VAL A 147 -3.59 -17.69 2.94
CA VAL A 147 -2.84 -17.36 1.71
C VAL A 147 -1.39 -17.83 1.82
N PRO A 148 -0.74 -18.23 0.72
CA PRO A 148 0.70 -18.53 0.73
C PRO A 148 1.52 -17.34 1.24
N LEU A 149 2.65 -17.58 1.89
CA LEU A 149 3.53 -16.53 2.41
C LEU A 149 3.88 -15.48 1.35
N GLU A 150 4.17 -15.89 0.12
CA GLU A 150 4.53 -15.00 -0.98
C GLU A 150 3.39 -14.05 -1.42
N GLN A 151 2.15 -14.34 -1.03
CA GLN A 151 0.97 -13.53 -1.30
C GLN A 151 0.50 -12.72 -0.08
N ALA A 152 1.08 -12.98 1.10
CA ALA A 152 0.65 -12.37 2.36
C ALA A 152 1.21 -10.95 2.59
N LEU A 153 2.25 -10.53 1.87
CA LEU A 153 2.88 -9.23 2.05
C LEU A 153 1.87 -8.07 1.95
N GLY A 154 1.89 -7.18 2.96
CA GLY A 154 1.04 -5.99 3.02
C GLY A 154 -0.43 -6.25 3.43
N LEU A 155 -0.78 -7.51 3.70
CA LEU A 155 -2.04 -7.91 4.33
C LEU A 155 -1.95 -7.84 5.85
N VAL A 156 -3.07 -8.08 6.51
CA VAL A 156 -3.18 -8.05 7.97
C VAL A 156 -3.48 -9.45 8.48
N LEU A 157 -2.82 -9.88 9.54
CA LEU A 157 -3.10 -11.16 10.20
C LEU A 157 -4.54 -11.17 10.74
N ALA A 158 -5.33 -12.17 10.36
CA ALA A 158 -6.69 -12.36 10.87
C ALA A 158 -6.71 -13.04 12.24
N ALA A 159 -5.67 -13.82 12.57
CA ALA A 159 -5.49 -14.51 13.84
C ALA A 159 -4.06 -14.25 14.38
N PRO A 160 -3.82 -14.47 15.69
CA PRO A 160 -2.46 -14.40 16.24
C PRO A 160 -1.50 -15.34 15.51
N LEU A 161 -0.27 -14.87 15.26
CA LEU A 161 0.81 -15.73 14.78
C LEU A 161 1.39 -16.48 15.99
N VAL A 162 1.31 -17.81 15.98
CA VAL A 162 1.76 -18.66 17.09
C VAL A 162 2.91 -19.53 16.61
N ALA A 163 3.95 -19.72 17.41
CA ALA A 163 5.05 -20.60 17.04
C ALA A 163 4.57 -22.06 16.89
N LEU A 164 4.66 -22.65 15.70
CA LEU A 164 4.32 -24.07 15.50
C LEU A 164 5.48 -24.98 15.94
N THR A 165 6.68 -24.44 15.96
CA THR A 165 7.92 -25.11 16.37
C THR A 165 8.74 -24.18 17.28
N ASP A 166 9.62 -24.77 18.09
CA ASP A 166 10.61 -24.00 18.85
C ASP A 166 11.58 -23.29 17.89
N LEU A 167 12.04 -22.09 18.25
CA LEU A 167 13.04 -21.34 17.49
C LEU A 167 14.32 -21.11 18.33
N PRO A 168 15.48 -21.67 17.92
CA PRO A 168 15.63 -22.76 16.96
C PRO A 168 14.98 -24.07 17.45
N SER A 169 14.68 -25.00 16.54
CA SER A 169 13.96 -26.25 16.87
C SER A 169 14.84 -27.32 17.55
N PHE A 170 16.14 -27.07 17.61
CA PHE A 170 17.16 -27.87 18.28
C PHE A 170 18.37 -27.00 18.60
N ASP A 171 19.26 -27.50 19.46
CA ASP A 171 20.52 -26.81 19.77
C ASP A 171 21.36 -26.69 18.49
N THR A 172 21.82 -25.47 18.18
CA THR A 172 22.58 -25.18 16.96
C THR A 172 23.92 -24.53 17.27
N SER A 173 24.91 -24.77 16.41
CA SER A 173 26.19 -24.06 16.51
C SER A 173 26.04 -22.59 16.13
N ALA A 174 26.52 -21.67 16.97
CA ALA A 174 26.57 -20.25 16.68
C ALA A 174 27.71 -19.87 15.72
N MET A 175 28.73 -20.74 15.60
CA MET A 175 29.99 -20.47 14.92
C MET A 175 30.50 -21.68 14.12
N ASP A 176 31.36 -21.44 13.14
CA ASP A 176 32.14 -22.50 12.49
C ASP A 176 33.32 -22.91 13.38
N GLY A 177 33.59 -24.21 13.48
CA GLY A 177 34.71 -24.69 14.28
C GLY A 177 34.62 -26.18 14.57
N TRP A 178 34.78 -26.53 15.85
CA TRP A 178 34.67 -27.89 16.36
C TRP A 178 33.71 -27.95 17.54
N VAL A 179 32.74 -28.85 17.48
CA VAL A 179 31.96 -29.22 18.66
C VAL A 179 32.74 -30.29 19.43
N VAL A 180 32.79 -30.15 20.76
CA VAL A 180 33.65 -30.98 21.63
C VAL A 180 32.85 -31.61 22.78
N ALA A 181 33.22 -32.83 23.18
CA ALA A 181 32.65 -33.52 24.35
C ALA A 181 33.72 -33.72 25.44
N GLY A 182 33.36 -33.44 26.69
CA GLY A 182 34.26 -33.58 27.84
C GLY A 182 35.48 -32.62 27.83
N PRO A 183 36.45 -32.82 28.73
CA PRO A 183 37.67 -32.02 28.80
C PRO A 183 38.69 -32.37 27.70
N GLY A 184 39.44 -31.37 27.24
CA GLY A 184 40.47 -31.55 26.20
C GLY A 184 41.84 -32.01 26.72
N PRO A 185 42.81 -32.22 25.81
CA PRO A 185 42.69 -32.03 24.35
C PRO A 185 41.89 -33.15 23.68
N TRP A 186 41.20 -32.82 22.58
CA TRP A 186 40.23 -33.72 21.95
C TRP A 186 40.76 -34.39 20.68
N SER A 187 40.36 -35.62 20.38
CA SER A 187 40.66 -36.28 19.10
C SER A 187 39.70 -35.78 18.02
N VAL A 188 40.21 -35.25 16.91
CA VAL A 188 39.35 -34.76 15.83
C VAL A 188 38.91 -35.93 14.95
N LEU A 189 37.61 -36.22 14.92
CA LEU A 189 37.01 -37.21 14.04
C LEU A 189 36.95 -36.68 12.59
N ASP A 190 37.11 -37.58 11.61
CA ASP A 190 37.18 -37.23 10.18
C ASP A 190 35.83 -36.79 9.58
N GLU A 191 34.71 -37.28 10.12
CA GLU A 191 33.36 -36.97 9.64
C GLU A 191 32.84 -35.66 10.24
N GLY A 192 32.82 -34.56 9.48
CA GLY A 192 32.26 -33.28 9.94
C GLY A 192 30.72 -33.23 9.93
N ILE A 193 30.14 -32.41 10.80
CA ILE A 193 28.70 -32.12 10.85
C ILE A 193 28.40 -30.85 10.04
N LEU A 194 27.61 -31.01 8.98
CA LEU A 194 27.11 -29.89 8.17
C LEU A 194 25.66 -29.53 8.54
N ALA A 195 25.26 -28.29 8.25
CA ALA A 195 23.86 -27.88 8.38
C ALA A 195 22.98 -28.66 7.40
N GLY A 196 21.77 -29.03 7.83
CA GLY A 196 20.80 -29.78 7.02
C GLY A 196 20.99 -31.31 6.95
N GLN A 197 22.05 -31.86 7.57
CA GLN A 197 22.22 -33.31 7.68
C GLN A 197 21.50 -33.85 8.94
N GLY A 198 20.62 -34.83 8.76
CA GLY A 198 19.83 -35.44 9.84
C GLY A 198 20.56 -36.50 10.66
N GLY A 199 21.83 -36.80 10.34
CA GLY A 199 22.63 -37.80 11.05
C GLY A 199 23.04 -37.31 12.43
N THR A 200 22.85 -38.15 13.45
CA THR A 200 23.39 -37.92 14.79
C THR A 200 24.79 -38.53 14.87
N VAL A 201 25.83 -37.70 14.84
CA VAL A 201 27.19 -38.13 15.22
C VAL A 201 27.20 -38.30 16.74
N SER A 202 27.49 -39.51 17.22
CA SER A 202 27.73 -39.72 18.64
C SER A 202 29.14 -39.26 18.98
N LEU A 203 29.27 -38.36 19.95
CA LEU A 203 30.55 -37.78 20.35
C LEU A 203 30.95 -38.32 21.73
N ALA A 204 32.02 -39.11 21.80
CA ALA A 204 32.51 -39.61 23.08
C ALA A 204 33.32 -38.54 23.83
N ASP A 205 33.43 -38.65 25.15
CA ASP A 205 34.28 -37.78 25.94
C ASP A 205 35.73 -37.80 25.43
N GLY A 206 36.29 -36.62 25.18
CA GLY A 206 37.62 -36.47 24.60
C GLY A 206 37.63 -36.47 23.07
N ASP A 207 36.47 -36.46 22.40
CA ASP A 207 36.38 -36.29 20.95
C ASP A 207 35.89 -34.89 20.54
N ALA A 208 36.27 -34.52 19.32
CA ALA A 208 35.86 -33.30 18.65
C ALA A 208 35.46 -33.60 17.21
N VAL A 209 34.47 -32.87 16.70
CA VAL A 209 34.06 -32.99 15.30
C VAL A 209 33.86 -31.62 14.69
N ARG A 210 34.27 -31.45 13.43
CA ARG A 210 34.08 -30.18 12.71
C ARG A 210 32.59 -29.87 12.62
N ILE A 211 32.22 -28.63 12.86
CA ILE A 211 30.82 -28.20 12.80
C ILE A 211 30.71 -26.86 12.08
N ALA A 212 29.67 -26.75 11.25
CA ALA A 212 29.29 -25.49 10.61
C ALA A 212 28.25 -24.73 11.43
N THR A 213 28.20 -23.42 11.25
CA THR A 213 27.18 -22.53 11.82
C THR A 213 25.77 -23.01 11.42
N GLY A 214 24.86 -23.06 12.39
CA GLY A 214 23.50 -23.54 12.21
C GLY A 214 23.34 -25.07 12.20
N ALA A 215 24.44 -25.84 12.22
CA ALA A 215 24.36 -27.29 12.33
C ALA A 215 23.90 -27.73 13.72
N ARG A 216 23.24 -28.88 13.77
CA ARG A 216 22.72 -29.49 15.01
C ARG A 216 23.86 -29.89 15.94
N ILE A 217 23.73 -29.55 17.21
CA ILE A 217 24.67 -29.94 18.26
C ILE A 217 24.40 -31.40 18.69
N PRO A 218 25.42 -32.28 18.72
CA PRO A 218 25.31 -33.61 19.32
C PRO A 218 24.91 -33.54 20.80
N ARG A 219 24.15 -34.53 21.29
CA ARG A 219 23.63 -34.53 22.65
C ARG A 219 24.74 -34.52 23.70
N GLU A 220 25.87 -35.14 23.39
CA GLU A 220 27.03 -35.32 24.26
C GLU A 220 27.95 -34.09 24.24
N ALA A 221 27.72 -33.13 23.35
CA ALA A 221 28.53 -31.95 23.20
C ALA A 221 28.48 -31.05 24.46
N THR A 222 29.63 -30.47 24.78
CA THR A 222 29.78 -29.56 25.92
C THR A 222 29.99 -28.11 25.49
N ALA A 223 30.61 -27.87 24.33
CA ALA A 223 30.89 -26.53 23.80
C ALA A 223 31.23 -26.58 22.30
N VAL A 224 31.25 -25.41 21.66
CA VAL A 224 31.84 -25.21 20.33
C VAL A 224 33.11 -24.35 20.46
N ILE A 225 34.22 -24.85 19.93
CA ILE A 225 35.48 -24.11 19.79
C ILE A 225 35.53 -23.54 18.38
N ARG A 226 35.55 -22.21 18.27
CA ARG A 226 35.64 -21.52 16.98
C ARG A 226 36.90 -21.91 16.21
N ARG A 227 36.82 -21.92 14.88
CA ARG A 227 37.93 -22.31 14.01
C ARG A 227 39.24 -21.55 14.32
N GLU A 228 39.15 -20.26 14.58
CA GLU A 228 40.27 -19.37 14.92
C GLU A 228 40.84 -19.59 16.33
N HIS A 229 40.12 -20.30 17.20
CA HIS A 229 40.51 -20.60 18.57
C HIS A 229 40.97 -22.04 18.78
N GLY A 230 40.94 -22.89 17.75
CA GLY A 230 41.47 -24.25 17.80
C GLY A 230 42.81 -24.41 17.09
N ILE A 231 43.69 -25.26 17.61
CA ILE A 231 44.90 -25.74 16.91
C ILE A 231 44.93 -27.25 16.99
N THR A 232 45.16 -27.92 15.86
CA THR A 232 45.42 -29.36 15.84
C THR A 232 46.93 -29.63 15.96
N ASP A 233 47.33 -30.52 16.87
CA ASP A 233 48.72 -30.98 16.99
C ASP A 233 49.10 -31.98 15.88
N ASP A 234 50.37 -32.40 15.86
CA ASP A 234 50.94 -33.37 14.92
C ASP A 234 50.29 -34.77 15.01
N LYS A 235 49.54 -35.04 16.09
CA LYS A 235 48.83 -36.29 16.35
C LYS A 235 47.33 -36.18 16.06
N GLY A 236 46.87 -35.08 15.48
CA GLY A 236 45.45 -34.89 15.14
C GLY A 236 44.57 -34.46 16.32
N ARG A 237 45.14 -34.05 17.46
CA ARG A 237 44.35 -33.60 18.63
C ARG A 237 44.15 -32.10 18.62
N LEU A 238 42.92 -31.67 18.92
CA LEU A 238 42.50 -30.29 19.05
C LEU A 238 42.86 -29.73 20.43
N HIS A 239 43.56 -28.61 20.44
CA HIS A 239 43.89 -27.80 21.61
C HIS A 239 43.22 -26.43 21.51
N PRO A 240 42.61 -25.94 22.59
CA PRO A 240 42.02 -24.61 22.58
C PRO A 240 43.10 -23.54 22.83
N ARG A 241 43.00 -22.41 22.14
CA ARG A 241 43.86 -21.22 22.36
C ARG A 241 43.38 -20.35 23.52
N ARG A 242 42.18 -20.63 24.04
CA ARG A 242 41.48 -19.88 25.09
C ARG A 242 40.74 -20.87 25.99
N ASP A 243 40.34 -20.43 27.16
CA ASP A 243 39.49 -21.25 28.03
C ASP A 243 38.16 -21.57 27.34
N VAL A 244 37.71 -22.82 27.47
CA VAL A 244 36.45 -23.32 26.88
C VAL A 244 35.42 -23.42 27.98
N MET A 245 34.31 -22.69 27.85
CA MET A 245 33.21 -22.73 28.80
C MET A 245 32.12 -23.69 28.34
N GLN A 246 31.46 -24.38 29.28
CA GLN A 246 30.29 -25.20 28.98
C GLN A 246 29.18 -24.35 28.35
N GLY A 247 28.56 -24.87 27.28
CA GLY A 247 27.53 -24.19 26.51
C GLY A 247 28.03 -23.08 25.59
N GLN A 248 29.34 -22.83 25.53
CA GLN A 248 29.90 -21.77 24.69
C GLN A 248 29.55 -22.00 23.21
N ASP A 249 29.15 -20.90 22.55
CA ASP A 249 28.86 -20.86 21.11
C ASP A 249 27.79 -21.90 20.67
N ILE A 250 26.96 -22.36 21.60
CA ILE A 250 25.75 -23.16 21.37
C ILE A 250 24.53 -22.25 21.54
N ARG A 251 23.67 -22.21 20.53
CA ARG A 251 22.33 -21.59 20.62
C ARG A 251 21.36 -22.67 21.06
N PRO A 252 20.82 -22.61 22.29
CA PRO A 252 19.91 -23.63 22.78
C PRO A 252 18.60 -23.62 22.01
N ARG A 253 17.96 -24.79 21.93
CA ARG A 253 16.59 -24.95 21.47
C ARG A 253 15.66 -23.98 22.19
N ALA A 254 14.72 -23.40 21.45
CA ALA A 254 13.73 -22.45 21.96
C ALA A 254 14.33 -21.19 22.61
N GLN A 255 15.53 -20.77 22.19
CA GLN A 255 16.16 -19.55 22.69
C GLN A 255 15.33 -18.29 22.38
N GLU A 256 14.67 -18.26 21.22
CA GLU A 256 13.81 -17.15 20.79
C GLU A 256 12.35 -17.36 21.24
N CYS A 257 11.78 -18.53 20.97
CA CYS A 257 10.43 -18.90 21.41
C CYS A 257 10.23 -20.41 21.49
N ARG A 258 9.21 -20.83 22.25
CA ARG A 258 8.70 -22.20 22.30
C ARG A 258 7.47 -22.36 21.42
N SER A 259 7.23 -23.57 20.94
CA SER A 259 5.94 -23.96 20.35
C SER A 259 4.78 -23.54 21.25
N GLY A 260 3.78 -22.90 20.65
CA GLY A 260 2.61 -22.35 21.35
C GLY A 260 2.77 -20.90 21.82
N ASP A 261 3.98 -20.33 21.80
CA ASP A 261 4.15 -18.91 22.13
C ASP A 261 3.51 -18.03 21.06
N GLN A 262 2.74 -17.03 21.48
CA GLN A 262 2.22 -16.01 20.59
C GLN A 262 3.36 -15.06 20.17
N LEU A 263 3.66 -15.05 18.87
CA LEU A 263 4.71 -14.22 18.26
C LEU A 263 4.19 -12.82 17.92
N LEU A 264 3.00 -12.77 17.30
CA LEU A 264 2.34 -11.52 16.91
C LEU A 264 0.84 -11.59 17.18
N PRO A 265 0.19 -10.47 17.54
CA PRO A 265 -1.26 -10.43 17.69
C PRO A 265 -1.98 -10.47 16.32
N SER A 266 -3.27 -10.84 16.34
CA SER A 266 -4.19 -10.52 15.24
C SER A 266 -4.21 -9.00 15.00
N GLY A 267 -4.41 -8.59 13.75
CA GLY A 267 -4.35 -7.18 13.34
C GLY A 267 -2.95 -6.68 13.00
N ALA A 268 -1.90 -7.49 13.16
CA ALA A 268 -0.55 -7.11 12.76
C ALA A 268 -0.41 -7.08 11.23
N LEU A 269 0.26 -6.04 10.71
CA LEU A 269 0.60 -5.93 9.30
C LEU A 269 1.71 -6.94 8.94
N VAL A 270 1.51 -7.69 7.87
CA VAL A 270 2.48 -8.64 7.34
C VAL A 270 3.57 -7.87 6.58
N THR A 271 4.73 -7.71 7.22
CA THR A 271 5.95 -7.12 6.64
C THR A 271 6.92 -8.22 6.19
N PRO A 272 8.01 -7.89 5.46
CA PRO A 272 9.03 -8.89 5.11
C PRO A 272 9.61 -9.64 6.32
N ALA A 273 9.77 -8.95 7.46
CA ALA A 273 10.23 -9.58 8.71
C ALA A 273 9.19 -10.55 9.27
N VAL A 274 7.89 -10.20 9.21
CA VAL A 274 6.80 -11.09 9.62
C VAL A 274 6.76 -12.35 8.76
N LEU A 275 6.99 -12.24 7.45
CA LEU A 275 7.07 -13.41 6.56
C LEU A 275 8.21 -14.34 6.95
N GLY A 276 9.39 -13.79 7.23
CA GLY A 276 10.55 -14.58 7.68
C GLY A 276 10.29 -15.26 9.02
N LEU A 277 9.70 -14.55 9.98
CA LEU A 277 9.34 -15.09 11.29
C LEU A 277 8.28 -16.20 11.17
N ALA A 278 7.24 -16.00 10.35
CA ALA A 278 6.21 -17.00 10.11
C ALA A 278 6.78 -18.26 9.46
N ALA A 279 7.64 -18.11 8.45
CA ALA A 279 8.33 -19.24 7.83
C ALA A 279 9.20 -20.00 8.83
N ALA A 280 9.99 -19.29 9.64
CA ALA A 280 10.81 -19.88 10.69
C ALA A 280 9.93 -20.65 11.69
N ALA A 281 8.82 -20.06 12.10
CA ALA A 281 7.82 -20.64 13.00
C ALA A 281 7.06 -21.84 12.41
N GLY A 282 7.23 -22.15 11.11
CA GLY A 282 6.70 -23.35 10.46
C GLY A 282 5.47 -23.15 9.56
N TYR A 283 5.11 -21.90 9.23
CA TYR A 283 3.96 -21.64 8.35
C TYR A 283 4.34 -21.65 6.88
N ASP A 284 3.54 -22.32 6.05
CA ASP A 284 3.53 -22.14 4.59
C ASP A 284 2.46 -21.13 4.13
N ARG A 285 1.42 -20.96 4.95
CA ARG A 285 0.26 -20.10 4.70
C ARG A 285 -0.07 -19.30 5.95
N LEU A 286 -0.54 -18.06 5.76
CA LEU A 286 -0.98 -17.20 6.85
C LEU A 286 -2.49 -16.96 6.80
N PRO A 287 -3.18 -17.00 7.96
CA PRO A 287 -4.55 -16.52 8.08
C PRO A 287 -4.55 -14.99 8.02
N VAL A 288 -5.08 -14.43 6.93
CA VAL A 288 -5.09 -12.99 6.70
C VAL A 288 -6.49 -12.45 6.43
N VAL A 289 -6.65 -11.15 6.66
CA VAL A 289 -7.79 -10.37 6.16
C VAL A 289 -7.71 -10.30 4.64
N PRO A 290 -8.75 -10.72 3.89
CA PRO A 290 -8.79 -10.61 2.44
C PRO A 290 -8.63 -9.16 1.97
N ARG A 291 -8.04 -8.97 0.79
CA ARG A 291 -8.01 -7.64 0.16
C ARG A 291 -9.43 -7.21 -0.19
N PRO A 292 -9.86 -5.98 0.15
CA PRO A 292 -11.07 -5.44 -0.44
C PRO A 292 -10.88 -5.29 -1.94
N ARG A 293 -11.95 -5.47 -2.70
CA ARG A 293 -12.00 -5.35 -4.15
C ARG A 293 -12.47 -3.95 -4.51
N ALA A 294 -11.76 -3.29 -5.40
CA ALA A 294 -12.14 -1.97 -5.91
C ALA A 294 -12.29 -1.94 -7.42
N GLU A 295 -13.26 -1.17 -7.88
CA GLU A 295 -13.46 -0.85 -9.29
C GLU A 295 -13.38 0.66 -9.51
N VAL A 296 -12.67 1.09 -10.55
CA VAL A 296 -12.47 2.50 -10.88
C VAL A 296 -13.28 2.87 -12.11
N LEU A 297 -14.12 3.89 -11.99
CA LEU A 297 -14.94 4.46 -13.07
C LEU A 297 -14.42 5.87 -13.38
N ILE A 298 -13.77 6.01 -14.53
CA ILE A 298 -13.28 7.29 -15.02
C ILE A 298 -14.37 7.93 -15.88
N LEU A 299 -14.90 9.08 -15.45
CA LEU A 299 -16.00 9.78 -16.12
C LEU A 299 -15.49 11.01 -16.87
N GLY A 300 -15.97 11.22 -18.10
CA GLY A 300 -15.78 12.43 -18.88
C GLY A 300 -15.61 12.18 -20.37
N ASP A 301 -16.43 12.83 -21.19
CA ASP A 301 -16.34 12.79 -22.66
C ASP A 301 -15.08 13.48 -23.19
N GLU A 302 -14.48 14.37 -22.41
CA GLU A 302 -13.29 15.11 -22.77
C GLU A 302 -11.99 14.29 -22.69
N LEU A 303 -12.05 13.07 -22.16
CA LEU A 303 -10.86 12.31 -21.75
C LEU A 303 -10.29 11.46 -22.89
N LEU A 304 -9.08 11.82 -23.32
CA LEU A 304 -8.23 11.00 -24.17
C LEU A 304 -7.53 9.90 -23.37
N THR A 305 -7.48 8.69 -23.91
CA THR A 305 -6.72 7.58 -23.33
C THR A 305 -5.28 7.51 -23.84
N GLU A 306 -5.03 8.09 -25.01
CA GLU A 306 -3.73 8.11 -25.71
C GLU A 306 -3.48 9.44 -26.45
N GLY A 307 -2.25 9.67 -26.91
CA GLY A 307 -1.88 10.90 -27.60
C GLY A 307 -1.77 12.15 -26.73
N LEU A 308 -1.67 13.30 -27.39
CA LEU A 308 -1.56 14.63 -26.80
C LEU A 308 -2.96 15.27 -26.66
N PRO A 309 -3.21 16.10 -25.63
CA PRO A 309 -4.41 16.94 -25.57
C PRO A 309 -4.59 17.82 -26.81
N HIS A 310 -5.81 17.91 -27.32
CA HIS A 310 -6.16 18.76 -28.47
C HIS A 310 -7.65 19.10 -28.47
N GLU A 311 -8.03 20.23 -29.08
CA GLU A 311 -9.44 20.56 -29.40
C GLU A 311 -10.45 20.42 -28.24
N GLY A 312 -10.06 20.81 -27.02
CA GLY A 312 -10.93 20.70 -25.83
C GLY A 312 -10.91 19.33 -25.15
N LEU A 313 -10.18 18.36 -25.71
CA LEU A 313 -9.92 17.06 -25.10
C LEU A 313 -8.62 17.09 -24.29
N ILE A 314 -8.64 16.47 -23.12
CA ILE A 314 -7.52 16.40 -22.18
C ILE A 314 -7.11 14.95 -21.94
N ARG A 315 -5.86 14.71 -21.52
CA ARG A 315 -5.37 13.36 -21.27
C ARG A 315 -5.86 12.85 -19.91
N ASP A 316 -6.40 11.63 -19.87
CA ASP A 316 -6.71 10.90 -18.64
C ASP A 316 -5.44 10.73 -17.79
N ALA A 317 -5.37 11.49 -16.69
CA ALA A 317 -4.29 11.42 -15.70
C ALA A 317 -4.65 10.55 -14.49
N LEU A 318 -5.93 10.32 -14.23
CA LEU A 318 -6.40 9.60 -13.02
C LEU A 318 -6.45 8.09 -13.25
N GLY A 319 -6.85 7.64 -14.44
CA GLY A 319 -6.86 6.24 -14.84
C GLY A 319 -5.53 5.51 -14.65
N PRO A 320 -4.37 6.07 -15.03
CA PRO A 320 -3.08 5.45 -14.72
C PRO A 320 -2.65 5.62 -13.25
N MET A 321 -3.12 6.66 -12.55
CA MET A 321 -2.71 6.99 -11.18
C MET A 321 -3.43 6.15 -10.11
N LEU A 322 -4.74 5.94 -10.26
CA LEU A 322 -5.59 5.35 -9.22
C LEU A 322 -5.31 3.87 -8.94
N PRO A 323 -5.17 2.97 -9.94
CA PRO A 323 -4.95 1.56 -9.67
C PRO A 323 -3.70 1.25 -8.80
N PRO A 324 -2.49 1.77 -9.10
CA PRO A 324 -1.34 1.53 -8.22
C PRO A 324 -1.49 2.19 -6.83
N TRP A 325 -2.18 3.33 -6.73
CA TRP A 325 -2.50 3.95 -5.45
C TRP A 325 -3.38 3.06 -4.57
N LEU A 326 -4.47 2.52 -5.13
CA LEU A 326 -5.35 1.62 -4.38
C LEU A 326 -4.62 0.33 -4.00
N ARG A 327 -3.78 -0.23 -4.88
CA ARG A 327 -2.99 -1.43 -4.56
C ARG A 327 -2.02 -1.24 -3.40
N SER A 328 -1.37 -0.07 -3.30
CA SER A 328 -0.49 0.25 -2.16
C SER A 328 -1.26 0.41 -0.84
N LEU A 329 -2.54 0.75 -0.91
CA LEU A 329 -3.47 0.72 0.23
C LEU A 329 -3.97 -0.70 0.59
N GLY A 330 -3.50 -1.75 -0.09
CA GLY A 330 -3.85 -3.15 0.20
C GLY A 330 -5.10 -3.66 -0.53
N VAL A 331 -5.51 -2.97 -1.59
CA VAL A 331 -6.74 -3.25 -2.35
C VAL A 331 -6.45 -4.06 -3.61
N ASP A 332 -7.36 -4.97 -3.97
CA ASP A 332 -7.37 -5.62 -5.28
C ASP A 332 -8.21 -4.82 -6.28
N VAL A 333 -7.57 -4.28 -7.31
CA VAL A 333 -8.27 -3.47 -8.33
C VAL A 333 -8.74 -4.39 -9.45
N ILE A 334 -10.04 -4.69 -9.45
CA ILE A 334 -10.67 -5.68 -10.34
C ILE A 334 -11.05 -5.14 -11.71
N GLY A 335 -11.06 -3.81 -11.88
CA GLY A 335 -11.43 -3.18 -13.14
C GLY A 335 -11.20 -1.67 -13.17
N VAL A 336 -10.92 -1.16 -14.37
CA VAL A 336 -10.96 0.27 -14.70
C VAL A 336 -11.86 0.44 -15.91
N ARG A 337 -13.00 1.09 -15.74
CA ARG A 337 -13.95 1.38 -16.82
C ARG A 337 -13.94 2.88 -17.10
N ARG A 338 -13.93 3.23 -18.38
CA ARG A 338 -14.05 4.62 -18.83
C ARG A 338 -15.43 4.80 -19.38
N LEU A 339 -16.13 5.80 -18.88
CA LEU A 339 -17.51 6.10 -19.23
C LEU A 339 -17.57 7.55 -19.68
N GLY A 340 -18.29 7.79 -20.77
CA GLY A 340 -18.66 9.15 -21.15
C GLY A 340 -19.71 9.74 -20.20
N ASP A 341 -20.27 10.89 -20.58
CA ASP A 341 -21.37 11.54 -19.87
C ASP A 341 -22.72 10.83 -20.15
N ASP A 342 -22.78 9.54 -19.81
CA ASP A 342 -23.94 8.66 -19.97
C ASP A 342 -24.44 8.15 -18.61
N ALA A 343 -25.57 8.71 -18.17
CA ALA A 343 -26.21 8.37 -16.91
C ALA A 343 -26.66 6.90 -16.82
N GLU A 344 -27.08 6.28 -17.93
CA GLU A 344 -27.52 4.89 -17.92
C GLU A 344 -26.32 3.95 -17.88
N ALA A 345 -25.24 4.27 -18.61
CA ALA A 345 -23.98 3.53 -18.50
C ALA A 345 -23.39 3.59 -17.09
N LEU A 346 -23.42 4.76 -16.44
CA LEU A 346 -22.98 4.92 -15.05
C LEU A 346 -23.86 4.11 -14.08
N HIS A 347 -25.18 4.18 -14.23
CA HIS A 347 -26.12 3.40 -13.43
C HIS A 347 -25.86 1.89 -13.57
N GLN A 348 -25.69 1.38 -14.80
CA GLN A 348 -25.38 -0.03 -15.03
C GLN A 348 -24.02 -0.41 -14.43
N ALA A 349 -23.00 0.42 -14.61
CA ALA A 349 -21.68 0.20 -14.04
C ALA A 349 -21.74 0.07 -12.50
N ILE A 350 -22.45 0.97 -11.82
CA ILE A 350 -22.57 0.95 -10.37
C ILE A 350 -23.36 -0.27 -9.91
N THR A 351 -24.54 -0.53 -10.48
CA THR A 351 -25.46 -1.60 -10.03
C THR A 351 -24.97 -3.02 -10.31
N THR A 352 -24.09 -3.20 -11.30
CA THR A 352 -23.52 -4.52 -11.65
C THR A 352 -22.16 -4.78 -11.01
N SER A 353 -21.58 -3.79 -10.32
CA SER A 353 -20.26 -3.96 -9.70
C SER A 353 -20.32 -4.93 -8.53
N THR A 354 -19.31 -5.79 -8.45
CA THR A 354 -19.11 -6.72 -7.33
C THR A 354 -17.99 -6.26 -6.40
N ALA A 355 -17.50 -5.02 -6.57
CA ALA A 355 -16.48 -4.43 -5.73
C ALA A 355 -17.04 -4.04 -4.36
N ASP A 356 -16.20 -4.08 -3.33
CA ASP A 356 -16.50 -3.53 -2.00
C ASP A 356 -16.41 -2.00 -2.03
N LEU A 357 -15.53 -1.46 -2.88
CA LEU A 357 -15.39 -0.02 -3.13
C LEU A 357 -15.47 0.32 -4.63
N ILE A 358 -16.41 1.18 -4.98
CA ILE A 358 -16.45 1.82 -6.30
C ILE A 358 -15.82 3.21 -6.17
N VAL A 359 -14.84 3.52 -7.02
CA VAL A 359 -14.22 4.85 -7.08
C VAL A 359 -14.62 5.52 -8.39
N THR A 360 -15.29 6.66 -8.34
CA THR A 360 -15.58 7.46 -9.53
C THR A 360 -14.66 8.67 -9.61
N THR A 361 -14.36 9.17 -10.81
CA THR A 361 -13.65 10.44 -11.01
C THR A 361 -14.48 11.39 -11.86
N GLY A 362 -14.61 12.64 -11.45
CA GLY A 362 -15.46 13.61 -12.17
C GLY A 362 -16.94 13.38 -11.87
N GLY A 363 -17.79 14.26 -12.41
CA GLY A 363 -19.25 14.17 -12.22
C GLY A 363 -19.74 14.29 -10.77
N THR A 364 -18.93 14.83 -9.86
CA THR A 364 -19.27 14.97 -8.42
C THR A 364 -19.60 16.39 -7.98
N ALA A 365 -19.50 17.38 -8.87
CA ALA A 365 -19.83 18.76 -8.57
C ALA A 365 -21.19 19.13 -9.16
N ALA A 366 -21.97 19.93 -8.43
CA ALA A 366 -23.26 20.44 -8.90
C ALA A 366 -23.10 21.15 -10.26
N GLY A 367 -23.56 20.51 -11.33
CA GLY A 367 -23.37 20.97 -12.70
C GLY A 367 -24.09 20.07 -13.70
N PRO A 368 -24.10 20.44 -15.00
CA PRO A 368 -24.83 19.71 -16.04
C PRO A 368 -24.31 18.29 -16.30
N VAL A 369 -23.06 18.01 -15.88
CA VAL A 369 -22.37 16.71 -16.03
C VAL A 369 -22.35 15.91 -14.72
N ASP A 370 -23.15 16.31 -13.72
CA ASP A 370 -23.31 15.56 -12.48
C ASP A 370 -24.24 14.36 -12.69
N HIS A 371 -23.64 13.25 -13.08
CA HIS A 371 -24.35 11.97 -13.20
C HIS A 371 -24.27 11.12 -11.94
N VAL A 372 -23.38 11.44 -10.99
CA VAL A 372 -23.17 10.63 -9.80
C VAL A 372 -24.33 10.81 -8.82
N HIS A 373 -24.72 12.04 -8.48
CA HIS A 373 -25.80 12.26 -7.51
C HIS A 373 -27.16 11.72 -7.97
N PRO A 374 -27.61 11.96 -9.23
CA PRO A 374 -28.86 11.37 -9.72
C PRO A 374 -28.83 9.84 -9.72
N THR A 375 -27.69 9.23 -10.06
CA THR A 375 -27.55 7.77 -10.07
C THR A 375 -27.63 7.19 -8.65
N LEU A 376 -26.94 7.80 -7.69
CA LEU A 376 -27.01 7.41 -6.27
C LEU A 376 -28.44 7.55 -5.72
N SER A 377 -29.13 8.64 -6.06
CA SER A 377 -30.54 8.83 -5.68
C SER A 377 -31.46 7.79 -6.31
N ARG A 378 -31.18 7.35 -7.55
CA ARG A 378 -32.00 6.36 -8.27
C ARG A 378 -31.90 4.96 -7.66
N ILE A 379 -30.78 4.63 -7.04
CA ILE A 379 -30.52 3.33 -6.40
C ILE A 379 -30.72 3.36 -4.88
N ASP A 380 -31.34 4.43 -4.36
CA ASP A 380 -31.58 4.64 -2.93
C ASP A 380 -30.31 4.54 -2.05
N ALA A 381 -29.16 4.96 -2.59
CA ALA A 381 -27.91 4.98 -1.84
C ALA A 381 -27.91 6.05 -0.75
N GLU A 382 -27.33 5.73 0.41
CA GLU A 382 -27.19 6.66 1.52
C GLU A 382 -25.94 7.53 1.33
N LEU A 383 -26.13 8.84 1.16
CA LEU A 383 -25.02 9.80 1.12
C LEU A 383 -24.52 10.07 2.55
N LEU A 384 -23.31 9.58 2.84
CA LEU A 384 -22.65 9.74 4.15
C LEU A 384 -21.85 11.05 4.22
N VAL A 385 -21.23 11.45 3.11
CA VAL A 385 -20.54 12.73 2.93
C VAL A 385 -20.91 13.26 1.56
N ASP A 386 -21.35 14.51 1.49
CA ASP A 386 -21.67 15.22 0.25
C ASP A 386 -21.02 16.61 0.32
N GLY A 387 -19.76 16.66 -0.10
CA GLY A 387 -18.92 17.84 -0.02
C GLY A 387 -18.18 17.99 1.29
N VAL A 388 -16.92 18.42 1.19
CA VAL A 388 -16.01 18.60 2.33
C VAL A 388 -15.44 20.02 2.36
N ALA A 389 -15.29 20.59 3.55
CA ALA A 389 -14.67 21.89 3.81
C ALA A 389 -13.13 21.82 3.67
N VAL A 390 -12.68 21.47 2.46
CA VAL A 390 -11.27 21.27 2.10
C VAL A 390 -10.95 21.87 0.73
N ARG A 391 -9.70 22.30 0.55
CA ARG A 391 -9.16 22.82 -0.71
C ARG A 391 -7.78 22.21 -1.02
N PRO A 392 -7.56 21.69 -2.24
CA PRO A 392 -8.58 21.33 -3.24
C PRO A 392 -9.40 20.11 -2.76
N GLY A 393 -10.50 19.80 -3.45
CA GLY A 393 -11.26 18.57 -3.16
C GLY A 393 -12.73 18.76 -2.76
N HIS A 394 -13.22 19.99 -2.67
CA HIS A 394 -14.55 20.31 -2.16
C HIS A 394 -15.69 19.36 -2.57
N PRO A 395 -15.91 19.04 -3.87
CA PRO A 395 -17.08 18.26 -4.29
C PRO A 395 -16.86 16.74 -4.17
N MET A 396 -15.97 16.28 -3.29
CA MET A 396 -15.83 14.84 -3.02
C MET A 396 -17.04 14.32 -2.25
N LEU A 397 -17.39 13.06 -2.46
CA LEU A 397 -18.51 12.42 -1.78
C LEU A 397 -18.20 10.99 -1.36
N LEU A 398 -18.94 10.52 -0.35
CA LEU A 398 -18.95 9.14 0.10
C LEU A 398 -20.40 8.67 0.22
N ALA A 399 -20.73 7.57 -0.43
CA ALA A 399 -22.03 6.94 -0.36
C ALA A 399 -21.92 5.49 0.09
N ARG A 400 -22.95 5.00 0.79
CA ARG A 400 -23.18 3.59 1.06
C ARG A 400 -24.25 3.09 0.09
N ILE A 401 -23.89 2.13 -0.75
CA ILE A 401 -24.80 1.51 -1.72
C ILE A 401 -25.47 0.29 -1.08
N LEU A 402 -24.66 -0.57 -0.46
CA LEU A 402 -25.09 -1.72 0.34
C LEU A 402 -24.33 -1.70 1.68
N PRO A 403 -24.70 -2.52 2.69
CA PRO A 403 -24.00 -2.53 3.98
C PRO A 403 -22.47 -2.65 3.90
N ASP A 404 -21.98 -3.45 2.94
CA ASP A 404 -20.56 -3.73 2.72
C ASP A 404 -20.07 -3.25 1.34
N GLN A 405 -20.83 -2.36 0.67
CA GLN A 405 -20.43 -1.75 -0.61
C GLN A 405 -20.57 -0.22 -0.55
N HIS A 406 -19.47 0.47 -0.86
CA HIS A 406 -19.39 1.93 -0.79
C HIS A 406 -18.96 2.52 -2.12
N LEU A 407 -19.28 3.79 -2.33
CA LEU A 407 -18.79 4.58 -3.44
C LEU A 407 -18.09 5.83 -2.93
N VAL A 408 -16.86 6.05 -3.38
CA VAL A 408 -16.13 7.30 -3.19
C VAL A 408 -16.10 8.05 -4.51
N GLY A 409 -16.74 9.21 -4.54
CA GLY A 409 -16.70 10.12 -5.68
C GLY A 409 -15.54 11.10 -5.55
N LEU A 410 -14.57 10.99 -6.44
CA LEU A 410 -13.43 11.89 -6.51
C LEU A 410 -13.70 13.04 -7.49
N PRO A 411 -13.27 14.28 -7.18
CA PRO A 411 -13.30 15.37 -8.15
C PRO A 411 -12.46 15.05 -9.40
N GLY A 412 -12.84 15.57 -10.57
CA GLY A 412 -12.11 15.33 -11.83
C GLY A 412 -10.73 15.99 -11.90
N ASN A 413 -10.50 17.05 -11.12
CA ASN A 413 -9.20 17.72 -11.04
C ASN A 413 -8.16 16.85 -10.30
N PRO A 414 -6.97 16.58 -10.85
CA PRO A 414 -6.07 15.57 -10.28
C PRO A 414 -5.63 15.72 -8.82
N LEU A 415 -5.19 16.91 -8.38
CA LEU A 415 -4.83 17.12 -6.96
C LEU A 415 -6.08 17.12 -6.06
N ALA A 416 -7.23 17.56 -6.59
CA ALA A 416 -8.50 17.45 -5.89
C ALA A 416 -8.92 15.97 -5.70
N ALA A 417 -8.65 15.10 -6.68
CA ALA A 417 -8.84 13.66 -6.56
C ALA A 417 -7.92 13.05 -5.50
N VAL A 418 -6.64 13.44 -5.47
CA VAL A 418 -5.69 13.04 -4.41
C VAL A 418 -6.19 13.46 -3.02
N SER A 419 -6.72 14.68 -2.90
CA SER A 419 -7.37 15.13 -1.66
C SER A 419 -8.54 14.23 -1.27
N GLY A 420 -9.39 13.82 -2.23
CA GLY A 420 -10.47 12.86 -1.99
C GLY A 420 -9.98 11.46 -1.59
N LEU A 421 -8.88 10.98 -2.18
CA LEU A 421 -8.25 9.72 -1.80
C LEU A 421 -7.82 9.73 -0.33
N LEU A 422 -7.09 10.77 0.09
CA LEU A 422 -6.58 10.87 1.47
C LEU A 422 -7.67 11.20 2.50
N THR A 423 -8.75 11.87 2.06
CA THR A 423 -9.84 12.30 2.94
C THR A 423 -10.91 11.23 3.12
N LEU A 424 -11.26 10.49 2.07
CA LEU A 424 -12.38 9.54 2.08
C LEU A 424 -11.94 8.10 1.80
N ALA A 425 -11.19 7.86 0.73
CA ALA A 425 -10.86 6.49 0.33
C ALA A 425 -9.90 5.81 1.30
N GLU A 426 -8.82 6.49 1.71
CA GLU A 426 -7.79 5.96 2.62
C GLU A 426 -8.39 5.51 3.96
N PRO A 427 -9.10 6.35 4.75
CA PRO A 427 -9.63 5.93 6.05
C PRO A 427 -10.67 4.81 5.94
N LEU A 428 -11.47 4.80 4.86
CA LEU A 428 -12.41 3.73 4.56
C LEU A 428 -11.68 2.41 4.26
N LEU A 429 -10.68 2.45 3.38
CA LEU A 429 -9.91 1.28 2.95
C LEU A 429 -9.04 0.70 4.06
N ARG A 430 -8.51 1.54 4.97
CA ARG A 430 -7.83 1.04 6.18
C ARG A 430 -8.75 0.11 6.97
N THR A 431 -9.99 0.54 7.16
CA THR A 431 -10.98 -0.22 7.96
C THR A 431 -11.40 -1.49 7.24
N LEU A 432 -11.68 -1.42 5.93
CA LEU A 432 -12.00 -2.61 5.12
C LEU A 432 -10.84 -3.62 5.05
N SER A 433 -9.60 -3.14 5.01
CA SER A 433 -8.41 -4.01 4.94
C SER A 433 -7.92 -4.47 6.31
N GLY A 434 -8.62 -4.12 7.40
CA GLY A 434 -8.22 -4.41 8.77
C GLY A 434 -6.90 -3.75 9.19
N ARG A 435 -6.40 -2.76 8.45
CA ARG A 435 -5.11 -2.12 8.74
C ARG A 435 -5.18 -1.35 10.05
N PRO A 436 -4.13 -1.40 10.89
CA PRO A 436 -4.09 -0.65 12.13
C PRO A 436 -4.30 0.85 11.84
N VAL A 437 -4.89 1.58 12.77
CA VAL A 437 -5.07 3.04 12.63
C VAL A 437 -3.68 3.69 12.53
N SER A 438 -3.49 4.59 11.55
CA SER A 438 -2.24 5.36 11.47
C SER A 438 -2.16 6.29 12.66
N VAL A 439 -1.04 6.32 13.37
CA VAL A 439 -0.81 7.32 14.41
C VAL A 439 -0.52 8.64 13.69
N PRO A 440 -1.38 9.68 13.84
CA PRO A 440 -1.09 10.97 13.24
C PRO A 440 0.23 11.50 13.77
N TYR A 441 1.06 12.04 12.89
CA TYR A 441 2.26 12.75 13.27
C TYR A 441 2.25 14.15 12.64
N THR A 442 3.10 15.01 13.19
CA THR A 442 3.23 16.38 12.76
C THR A 442 4.66 16.67 12.35
N ALA A 443 4.84 17.59 11.41
CA ALA A 443 6.14 18.12 11.02
C ALA A 443 6.15 19.65 11.13
N VAL A 444 7.30 20.23 11.45
CA VAL A 444 7.48 21.68 11.54
C VAL A 444 7.58 22.26 10.13
N VAL A 445 6.74 23.24 9.79
CA VAL A 445 6.78 23.85 8.46
C VAL A 445 7.92 24.88 8.33
N ARG A 446 8.75 24.77 7.29
CA ARG A 446 9.92 25.65 7.06
C ARG A 446 9.57 27.03 6.53
N GLU A 447 8.35 27.20 6.01
CA GLU A 447 7.88 28.39 5.31
C GLU A 447 6.44 28.73 5.70
N ASP A 448 6.04 29.98 5.50
CA ASP A 448 4.63 30.36 5.67
C ASP A 448 3.78 29.68 4.60
N VAL A 449 2.66 29.08 5.01
CA VAL A 449 1.71 28.43 4.11
C VAL A 449 0.44 29.24 4.04
N HIS A 450 0.12 29.74 2.85
CA HIS A 450 -1.11 30.47 2.63
C HIS A 450 -2.33 29.57 2.91
N GLY A 451 -3.27 30.05 3.72
CA GLY A 451 -4.50 29.31 4.03
C GLY A 451 -5.66 29.64 3.10
N HIS A 452 -6.77 28.93 3.30
CA HIS A 452 -8.09 29.39 2.86
C HIS A 452 -8.80 30.07 4.06
N PRO A 453 -9.66 31.08 3.87
CA PRO A 453 -10.31 31.77 5.00
C PRO A 453 -11.16 30.86 5.90
N HIS A 454 -11.73 29.80 5.33
CA HIS A 454 -12.71 28.95 6.03
C HIS A 454 -12.43 27.45 5.95
N ASP A 455 -11.63 27.01 4.97
CA ASP A 455 -11.48 25.59 4.65
C ASP A 455 -10.09 25.11 5.02
N THR A 456 -9.99 23.82 5.33
CA THR A 456 -8.69 23.15 5.45
C THR A 456 -8.01 23.14 4.08
N ARG A 457 -6.70 23.36 4.01
CA ARG A 457 -5.93 23.09 2.79
C ARG A 457 -5.10 21.83 2.94
N LEU A 458 -5.09 21.01 1.90
CA LEU A 458 -4.09 19.95 1.77
C LEU A 458 -3.02 20.43 0.79
N VAL A 459 -1.80 20.60 1.29
CA VAL A 459 -0.68 21.16 0.53
C VAL A 459 0.42 20.10 0.39
N PRO A 460 0.84 19.73 -0.83
CA PRO A 460 1.95 18.80 -1.01
C PRO A 460 3.23 19.35 -0.36
N VAL A 461 3.97 18.47 0.34
CA VAL A 461 5.23 18.81 1.01
C VAL A 461 6.31 17.76 0.74
N THR A 462 7.56 18.18 0.82
CA THR A 462 8.70 17.28 1.06
C THR A 462 9.13 17.36 2.52
N LEU A 463 9.76 16.32 3.04
CA LEU A 463 10.25 16.23 4.40
C LEU A 463 11.78 16.33 4.38
N GLN A 464 12.32 17.40 4.98
CA GLN A 464 13.76 17.63 5.09
C GLN A 464 14.19 17.61 6.56
N ALA A 465 14.83 16.52 6.97
CA ALA A 465 15.21 16.28 8.38
C ALA A 465 14.00 16.52 9.32
N ASP A 466 12.89 15.84 9.01
CA ASP A 466 11.59 15.87 9.70
C ASP A 466 10.80 17.20 9.60
N ASP A 467 11.33 18.20 8.91
CA ASP A 467 10.61 19.46 8.67
C ASP A 467 9.91 19.46 7.31
N ALA A 468 8.67 19.95 7.28
CA ALA A 468 7.87 20.03 6.07
C ALA A 468 8.21 21.28 5.23
N VAL A 469 8.52 21.07 3.96
CA VAL A 469 8.74 22.12 2.96
C VAL A 469 7.56 22.14 1.98
N PRO A 470 6.70 23.17 2.00
CA PRO A 470 5.56 23.31 1.09
C PRO A 470 5.97 23.41 -0.38
N LEU A 471 5.31 22.66 -1.25
CA LEU A 471 5.56 22.70 -2.69
C LEU A 471 4.67 23.74 -3.38
N HIS A 472 5.25 24.43 -4.38
CA HIS A 472 4.59 25.52 -5.10
C HIS A 472 3.48 25.05 -6.05
N TYR A 473 3.63 23.90 -6.71
CA TYR A 473 2.64 23.37 -7.65
C TYR A 473 1.50 22.65 -6.92
N ASN A 474 0.65 23.44 -6.25
CA ASN A 474 -0.42 22.97 -5.36
C ASN A 474 -1.84 23.42 -5.78
N GLY A 475 -2.01 23.81 -7.05
CA GLY A 475 -3.32 24.11 -7.63
C GLY A 475 -4.16 22.84 -7.86
N PRO A 476 -5.49 22.93 -7.90
CA PRO A 476 -6.40 21.77 -7.94
C PRO A 476 -6.13 20.80 -9.10
N ALA A 477 -5.69 21.30 -10.25
CA ALA A 477 -5.40 20.49 -11.43
C ALA A 477 -3.91 20.12 -11.59
N MET A 478 -3.05 20.48 -10.63
CA MET A 478 -1.60 20.30 -10.74
C MET A 478 -1.13 18.97 -10.15
N LEU A 479 -0.43 18.16 -10.94
CA LEU A 479 0.22 16.92 -10.44
C LEU A 479 1.70 17.08 -10.11
N ARG A 480 2.36 18.14 -10.61
CA ARG A 480 3.81 18.32 -10.44
C ARG A 480 4.25 18.35 -8.97
N GLY A 481 3.45 18.97 -8.09
CA GLY A 481 3.74 18.97 -6.65
C GLY A 481 3.62 17.58 -6.05
N VAL A 482 2.52 16.85 -6.32
CA VAL A 482 2.32 15.49 -5.80
C VAL A 482 3.38 14.52 -6.28
N ALA A 483 3.83 14.64 -7.53
CA ALA A 483 4.81 13.74 -8.13
C ALA A 483 6.18 13.73 -7.41
N VAL A 484 6.50 14.79 -6.66
CA VAL A 484 7.74 14.89 -5.87
C VAL A 484 7.46 15.01 -4.37
N ALA A 485 6.20 14.90 -3.95
CA ALA A 485 5.82 15.03 -2.55
C ALA A 485 6.09 13.74 -1.78
N GLU A 486 6.37 13.91 -0.50
CA GLU A 486 6.49 12.84 0.49
C GLU A 486 5.23 12.80 1.39
N GLY A 487 4.48 13.89 1.44
CA GLY A 487 3.20 13.95 2.16
C GLY A 487 2.35 15.13 1.72
N LEU A 488 1.15 15.24 2.30
CA LEU A 488 0.34 16.46 2.25
C LEU A 488 0.21 17.01 3.67
N ALA A 489 0.61 18.26 3.87
CA ALA A 489 0.37 18.98 5.11
C ALA A 489 -1.10 19.40 5.21
N VAL A 490 -1.70 19.14 6.37
CA VAL A 490 -3.04 19.59 6.74
C VAL A 490 -2.95 21.00 7.31
N VAL A 491 -3.23 21.99 6.47
CA VAL A 491 -3.14 23.41 6.82
C VAL A 491 -4.51 23.89 7.30
N PRO A 492 -4.62 24.44 8.52
CA PRO A 492 -5.88 24.94 9.03
C PRO A 492 -6.37 26.18 8.25
N PRO A 493 -7.66 26.55 8.40
CA PRO A 493 -8.15 27.83 7.91
C PRO A 493 -7.28 29.00 8.39
N GLY A 494 -7.01 29.96 7.52
CA GLY A 494 -6.11 31.10 7.80
C GLY A 494 -4.62 30.84 7.53
N GLY A 495 -4.21 29.58 7.37
CA GLY A 495 -2.85 29.21 6.98
C GLY A 495 -1.98 28.78 8.15
N ALA A 496 -0.69 28.66 7.90
CA ALA A 496 0.31 28.29 8.90
C ALA A 496 1.53 29.20 8.79
N ARG A 497 2.16 29.50 9.92
CA ARG A 497 3.41 30.26 9.94
C ARG A 497 4.61 29.32 9.98
N LYS A 498 5.74 29.77 9.45
CA LYS A 498 7.04 29.12 9.63
C LYS A 498 7.27 28.78 11.11
N GLY A 499 7.69 27.53 11.37
CA GLY A 499 7.94 27.01 12.71
C GLY A 499 6.72 26.40 13.40
N GLN A 500 5.53 26.42 12.76
CA GLN A 500 4.35 25.75 13.27
C GLN A 500 4.34 24.26 12.89
N GLU A 501 3.87 23.41 13.79
CA GLU A 501 3.63 21.99 13.52
C GLU A 501 2.31 21.79 12.77
N LEU A 502 2.34 20.98 11.72
CA LEU A 502 1.16 20.60 10.93
C LEU A 502 1.07 19.08 10.83
N GLU A 503 -0.16 18.54 10.89
CA GLU A 503 -0.42 17.12 10.62
C GLU A 503 0.02 16.80 9.18
N ILE A 504 0.72 15.68 9.01
CA ILE A 504 1.16 15.19 7.71
C ILE A 504 0.36 13.94 7.37
N LEU A 505 -0.18 13.93 6.14
CA LEU A 505 -0.78 12.75 5.53
C LEU A 505 0.26 12.11 4.61
N ASP A 506 0.63 10.88 4.92
CA ASP A 506 1.58 10.13 4.10
C ASP A 506 0.99 9.80 2.73
N LEU A 507 1.85 9.85 1.72
CA LEU A 507 1.57 9.27 0.41
C LEU A 507 1.90 7.77 0.42
N PRO A 508 1.27 6.95 -0.43
CA PRO A 508 1.46 5.49 -0.36
C PRO A 508 2.89 5.00 -0.67
N TRP A 509 3.73 5.86 -1.27
CA TRP A 509 5.14 5.61 -1.53
C TRP A 509 6.07 6.37 -0.58
N ALA A 510 5.53 7.12 0.38
CA ALA A 510 6.32 7.72 1.43
C ALA A 510 6.92 6.56 2.25
N VAL A 511 8.19 6.29 2.02
CA VAL A 511 8.94 5.33 2.83
C VAL A 511 9.12 6.03 4.17
N PRO A 512 8.67 5.46 5.30
CA PRO A 512 9.16 5.92 6.60
C PRO A 512 10.65 5.57 6.62
N GLU A 513 11.52 6.48 6.19
CA GLU A 513 12.95 6.28 6.27
C GLU A 513 13.34 6.27 7.75
N ALA A 514 13.53 5.07 8.28
CA ALA A 514 14.49 4.88 9.35
C ALA A 514 15.89 5.16 8.78
N GLY A 515 16.30 6.42 8.80
CA GLY A 515 17.66 6.86 8.46
C GLY A 515 17.82 7.26 6.99
N GLY A 516 18.04 8.56 6.81
CA GLY A 516 18.09 9.26 5.53
C GLY A 516 18.97 8.63 4.47
N TYR A 517 18.52 8.65 3.21
CA TYR A 517 19.27 9.16 2.05
C TYR A 517 18.33 9.26 0.83
N ALA A 518 17.64 10.39 0.67
CA ALA A 518 17.09 10.81 -0.62
C ALA A 518 17.73 12.14 -1.06
N THR A 519 18.61 12.04 -2.06
CA THR A 519 19.28 13.13 -2.74
C THR A 519 18.28 14.14 -3.29
N GLY A 520 18.47 15.40 -2.90
CA GLY A 520 17.69 16.53 -3.36
C GLY A 520 17.74 16.67 -4.88
N VAL A 521 16.56 16.73 -5.49
CA VAL A 521 16.37 17.33 -6.80
C VAL A 521 15.63 18.64 -6.56
N CYS A 522 16.38 19.73 -6.45
CA CYS A 522 15.83 21.08 -6.45
C CYS A 522 15.22 21.37 -7.82
N PHE A 523 13.91 21.58 -7.86
CA PHE A 523 13.31 22.41 -8.89
C PHE A 523 12.74 23.66 -8.22
N THR A 524 13.51 24.75 -8.32
CA THR A 524 13.06 26.12 -8.01
C THR A 524 11.86 26.52 -8.85
#